data_AF-A0A4R9BB96-F1
#
_entry.id   AF-A0A4R9BB96-F1
#
_cell.length_a   1.000
_cell.length_b   1.000
_cell.length_c   1.000
_cell.angle_alpha   90.00
_cell.angle_beta   90.00
_cell.angle_gamma   90.00
#
_symmetry.space_group_name_H-M   'P 1'
#
loop_
_entity.id
_entity.type
_entity.pdbx_description
1 polymer ?
#
loop_
_entity_poly.entity_id
_entity_poly.type
_entity_poly.pdbx_seq_one_letter_code
_entity_poly.pdbx_strand_id
1 'polypeptide(L)'
;MKRIFHPGGSVVTGSDLADAVLVYAEALSGRRQVDVVDIPIISDDGRQGRAQFLIGSASQLVSVTSEPAAFELVELGTTELLHRKAEDQSLQTPIGLAHDRAFAQFDEFDY
;
A
#
# COMPACT_ATOMS: atom_id res chain seq x y z
N MET A 1 -13.14 9.90 -11.12
CA MET A 1 -13.41 8.99 -9.97
C MET A 1 -13.00 7.57 -10.32
N LYS A 2 -12.43 6.83 -9.37
CA LYS A 2 -12.05 5.41 -9.50
C LYS A 2 -12.58 4.56 -8.35
N ARG A 3 -12.74 3.26 -8.57
CA ARG A 3 -13.13 2.27 -7.57
C ARG A 3 -11.98 1.30 -7.33
N ILE A 4 -11.53 1.18 -6.08
CA ILE A 4 -10.49 0.23 -5.66
C ILE A 4 -11.18 -0.99 -5.08
N PHE A 5 -10.94 -2.16 -5.67
CA PHE A 5 -11.31 -3.47 -5.12
C PHE A 5 -10.18 -4.03 -4.26
N HIS A 6 -10.58 -4.74 -3.20
CA HIS A 6 -9.71 -5.45 -2.25
C HIS A 6 -10.46 -6.70 -1.75
N PRO A 7 -9.81 -7.65 -1.06
CA PRO A 7 -10.46 -8.90 -0.62
C PRO A 7 -11.68 -8.73 0.31
N GLY A 8 -11.92 -7.54 0.85
CA GLY A 8 -13.08 -7.22 1.68
C GLY A 8 -14.22 -6.46 0.98
N GLY A 9 -14.10 -6.14 -0.32
CA GLY A 9 -15.10 -5.37 -1.06
C GLY A 9 -14.49 -4.32 -1.99
N SER A 10 -15.06 -3.11 -2.01
CA SER A 10 -14.53 -2.00 -2.79
C SER A 10 -14.87 -0.64 -2.18
N VAL A 11 -14.02 0.36 -2.43
CA VAL A 11 -14.32 1.78 -2.13
C VAL A 11 -14.28 2.63 -3.40
N VAL A 12 -14.95 3.78 -3.39
CA VAL A 12 -14.85 4.80 -4.45
C VAL A 12 -14.04 5.99 -3.94
N THR A 13 -13.11 6.50 -4.74
CA THR A 13 -12.29 7.67 -4.40
C THR A 13 -11.88 8.46 -5.66
N GLY A 14 -11.12 9.53 -5.47
CA GLY A 14 -10.54 10.31 -6.57
C GLY A 14 -9.61 9.48 -7.44
N SER A 15 -9.48 9.87 -8.70
CA SER A 15 -8.66 9.16 -9.69
C SER A 15 -7.19 9.18 -9.28
N ASP A 16 -6.66 10.38 -8.99
CA ASP A 16 -5.29 10.61 -8.55
C ASP A 16 -4.98 9.90 -7.22
N LEU A 17 -5.94 9.88 -6.29
CA LEU A 17 -5.83 9.15 -5.03
C LEU A 17 -5.73 7.64 -5.25
N ALA A 18 -6.58 7.07 -6.11
CA ALA A 18 -6.54 5.65 -6.42
C ALA A 18 -5.26 5.24 -7.16
N ASP A 19 -4.74 6.12 -8.02
CA ASP A 19 -3.49 5.87 -8.74
C ASP A 19 -2.27 5.98 -7.80
N ALA A 20 -2.23 6.98 -6.91
CA ALA A 20 -1.19 7.11 -5.89
C ALA A 20 -1.17 5.93 -4.91
N VAL A 21 -2.34 5.37 -4.57
CA VAL A 21 -2.45 4.11 -3.79
C VAL A 21 -1.85 2.92 -4.54
N LEU A 22 -2.13 2.77 -5.85
CA LEU A 22 -1.54 1.68 -6.64
C LEU A 22 -0.02 1.83 -6.81
N VAL A 23 0.47 3.03 -7.10
CA VAL A 23 1.92 3.31 -7.21
C VAL A 23 2.63 3.02 -5.89
N TYR A 24 2.03 3.34 -4.75
CA TYR A 24 2.61 2.99 -3.45
C TYR A 24 2.51 1.49 -3.13
N ALA A 25 1.44 0.81 -3.55
CA ALA A 25 1.31 -0.64 -3.42
C ALA A 25 2.36 -1.42 -4.23
N GLU A 26 2.69 -0.95 -5.44
CA GLU A 26 3.80 -1.46 -6.25
C GLU A 26 5.15 -1.27 -5.52
N ALA A 27 5.41 -0.06 -5.01
CA ALA A 27 6.63 0.24 -4.27
C ALA A 27 6.80 -0.63 -3.01
N LEU A 28 5.73 -0.81 -2.22
CA LEU A 28 5.70 -1.71 -1.06
C LEU A 28 5.96 -3.17 -1.46
N SER A 29 5.37 -3.63 -2.56
CA SER A 29 5.54 -4.99 -3.08
C SER A 29 6.99 -5.27 -3.51
N GLY A 30 7.61 -4.34 -4.24
CA GLY A 30 9.03 -4.42 -4.62
C GLY A 30 9.98 -4.40 -3.41
N ARG A 31 9.61 -3.71 -2.33
CA ARG A 31 10.36 -3.65 -1.07
C ARG A 31 10.08 -4.83 -0.12
N ARG A 32 9.09 -5.68 -0.41
CA ARG A 32 8.54 -6.72 0.50
C ARG A 32 8.08 -6.17 1.86
N GLN A 33 7.60 -4.92 1.87
CA GLN A 33 7.13 -4.25 3.08
C GLN A 33 5.60 -4.32 3.22
N VAL A 34 5.12 -3.95 4.39
CA VAL A 34 3.68 -3.79 4.71
C VAL A 34 3.49 -2.45 5.40
N ASP A 35 2.45 -1.71 5.03
CA ASP A 35 2.09 -0.41 5.62
C ASP A 35 0.55 -0.23 5.68
N VAL A 36 0.08 0.73 6.48
CA VAL A 36 -1.33 1.13 6.56
C VAL A 36 -1.53 2.49 5.90
N VAL A 37 -2.42 2.52 4.91
CA VAL A 37 -2.72 3.69 4.07
C VAL A 37 -4.16 4.17 4.33
N ASP A 38 -4.30 5.42 4.77
CA ASP A 38 -5.54 6.05 5.24
C ASP A 38 -6.01 7.15 4.27
N ILE A 39 -6.94 6.83 3.36
CA ILE A 39 -7.39 7.72 2.27
C ILE A 39 -8.84 8.19 2.45
N PRO A 40 -9.24 9.35 1.92
CA PRO A 40 -10.64 9.73 1.86
C PRO A 40 -11.35 8.91 0.78
N ILE A 41 -12.62 8.61 1.02
CA ILE A 41 -13.50 7.85 0.11
C ILE A 41 -14.88 8.51 0.00
N ILE A 42 -15.64 8.12 -1.02
CA ILE A 42 -17.10 8.25 -1.04
C ILE A 42 -17.70 6.91 -0.59
N SER A 43 -18.51 6.96 0.46
CA SER A 43 -19.29 5.83 0.99
C SER A 43 -20.53 5.55 0.12
N ASP A 44 -21.15 4.38 0.29
CA ASP A 44 -22.33 3.96 -0.50
C ASP A 44 -23.56 4.88 -0.32
N ASP A 45 -23.60 5.67 0.76
CA ASP A 45 -24.62 6.71 1.01
C ASP A 45 -24.28 8.08 0.36
N GLY A 46 -23.22 8.14 -0.44
CA GLY A 46 -22.73 9.34 -1.10
C GLY A 46 -21.97 10.32 -0.21
N ARG A 47 -21.75 9.99 1.08
CA ARG A 47 -21.01 10.86 2.00
C ARG A 47 -19.49 10.68 1.83
N GLN A 48 -18.74 11.73 2.14
CA GLN A 48 -17.30 11.62 2.34
C GLN A 48 -17.00 10.86 3.65
N GLY A 49 -16.12 9.87 3.55
CA GLY A 49 -15.57 9.11 4.66
C GLY A 49 -14.06 8.89 4.49
N ARG A 50 -13.48 8.00 5.29
CA ARG A 50 -12.09 7.54 5.12
C ARG A 50 -12.02 6.01 5.20
N ALA A 51 -11.06 5.42 4.50
CA ALA A 51 -10.83 3.98 4.48
C ALA A 51 -9.35 3.66 4.66
N GLN A 52 -9.07 2.61 5.44
CA GLN A 52 -7.72 2.18 5.79
C GLN A 52 -7.39 0.85 5.11
N PHE A 53 -6.29 0.85 4.37
CA PHE A 53 -5.80 -0.29 3.59
C PHE A 53 -4.51 -0.82 4.19
N LEU A 54 -4.48 -2.10 4.54
CA LEU A 54 -3.25 -2.81 4.83
C LEU A 54 -2.64 -3.28 3.50
N ILE A 55 -1.56 -2.62 3.08
CA ILE A 55 -0.94 -2.82 1.77
C ILE A 55 0.44 -3.47 1.96
N GLY A 56 0.70 -4.55 1.23
CA GLY A 56 2.02 -5.18 1.11
C GLY A 56 2.04 -6.18 -0.03
N SER A 57 3.11 -6.99 -0.14
CA SER A 57 3.35 -7.86 -1.30
C SER A 57 2.32 -8.99 -1.56
N ALA A 58 1.33 -9.17 -0.67
CA ALA A 58 0.22 -10.10 -0.83
C ALA A 58 -1.16 -9.39 -0.97
N SER A 59 -1.20 -8.06 -0.88
CA SER A 59 -2.43 -7.27 -0.96
C SER A 59 -2.86 -7.09 -2.43
N GLN A 60 -3.78 -7.95 -2.89
CA GLN A 60 -4.40 -7.79 -4.20
C GLN A 60 -5.32 -6.55 -4.21
N LEU A 61 -4.85 -5.48 -4.83
CA LEU A 61 -5.62 -4.27 -5.13
C LEU A 61 -5.86 -4.15 -6.64
N VAL A 62 -7.07 -3.76 -7.03
CA VAL A 62 -7.42 -3.50 -8.44
C VAL A 62 -8.20 -2.20 -8.53
N SER A 63 -7.73 -1.24 -9.32
CA SER A 63 -8.45 0.03 -9.57
C SER A 63 -9.15 -0.01 -10.92
N VAL A 64 -10.39 0.44 -10.98
CA VAL A 64 -11.16 0.65 -12.22
C VAL A 64 -11.76 2.05 -12.27
N THR A 65 -11.97 2.58 -13.47
CA THR A 65 -12.78 3.80 -13.66
C THR A 65 -14.19 3.56 -13.12
N SER A 66 -14.69 4.48 -12.29
CA SER A 66 -16.09 4.49 -11.84
C SER A 66 -16.87 5.55 -12.62
N GLU A 67 -18.20 5.51 -12.52
CA GLU A 67 -19.06 6.59 -13.04
C GLU A 67 -18.60 7.97 -12.55
N PRO A 68 -18.64 9.00 -13.41
CA PRO A 68 -18.23 10.35 -13.04
C PRO A 68 -19.23 10.98 -12.07
N ALA A 69 -18.75 11.41 -10.91
CA ALA A 69 -19.51 12.23 -9.99
C ALA A 69 -19.47 13.71 -10.40
N ALA A 70 -20.40 14.52 -9.89
CA ALA A 70 -20.45 15.97 -10.15
C ALA A 70 -19.24 16.75 -9.58
N PHE A 71 -18.48 16.12 -8.69
CA PHE A 71 -17.20 16.60 -8.16
C PHE A 71 -16.25 15.41 -7.97
N GLU A 72 -14.95 15.62 -8.23
CA GLU A 72 -13.90 14.64 -7.94
C GLU A 72 -13.51 14.76 -6.45
N LEU A 73 -13.23 13.64 -5.78
CA LEU A 73 -12.70 13.66 -4.41
C LEU A 73 -11.19 13.90 -4.45
N VAL A 74 -10.73 15.10 -4.09
CA VAL A 74 -9.31 15.51 -4.17
C VAL A 74 -8.78 15.86 -2.79
N GLU A 75 -7.70 15.20 -2.37
CA GLU A 75 -6.97 15.47 -1.12
C GLU A 75 -5.46 15.49 -1.42
N LEU A 76 -4.99 16.59 -2.03
CA LEU A 76 -3.64 16.70 -2.63
C LEU A 76 -2.52 16.27 -1.68
N GLY A 77 -2.56 16.67 -0.41
CA GLY A 77 -1.55 16.29 0.58
C GLY A 77 -1.46 14.78 0.86
N THR A 78 -2.54 14.02 0.65
CA THR A 78 -2.53 12.55 0.74
C THR A 78 -2.01 11.92 -0.55
N THR A 79 -2.36 12.47 -1.72
CA THR A 79 -1.77 12.08 -3.02
C THR A 79 -0.24 12.27 -3.00
N GLU A 80 0.23 13.45 -2.61
CA GLU A 80 1.66 13.79 -2.48
C GLU A 80 2.39 12.95 -1.42
N LEU A 81 1.73 12.65 -0.29
CA LEU A 81 2.27 11.77 0.75
C LEU A 81 2.52 10.35 0.20
N LEU A 82 1.58 9.81 -0.56
CA LEU A 82 1.69 8.46 -1.14
C LEU A 82 2.78 8.39 -2.20
N HIS A 83 2.84 9.37 -3.11
CA HIS A 83 3.95 9.46 -4.08
C HIS A 83 5.31 9.58 -3.38
N ARG A 84 5.46 10.47 -2.39
CA ARG A 84 6.73 10.59 -1.64
C ARG A 84 7.13 9.29 -0.94
N LYS A 85 6.17 8.55 -0.36
CA LYS A 85 6.44 7.23 0.25
C LYS A 85 6.79 6.15 -0.79
N ALA A 86 6.26 6.25 -2.01
CA ALA A 86 6.60 5.37 -3.14
C ALA A 86 7.98 5.68 -3.75
N GLU A 87 8.42 6.94 -3.69
CA GLU A 87 9.77 7.36 -4.09
C GLU A 87 10.84 7.05 -3.03
N ASP A 88 10.50 7.05 -1.74
CA ASP A 88 11.45 6.86 -0.65
C ASP A 88 12.02 5.42 -0.55
N GLN A 89 13.12 5.18 -1.26
CA GLN A 89 13.83 3.90 -1.28
C GLN A 89 14.72 3.65 -0.03
N SER A 90 14.77 4.58 0.94
CA SER A 90 15.74 4.51 2.06
C SER A 90 15.57 3.29 2.97
N LEU A 91 14.40 2.65 2.94
CA LEU A 91 14.12 1.41 3.68
C LEU A 91 14.45 0.12 2.90
N GLN A 92 15.43 0.16 1.98
CA GLN A 92 16.16 -1.06 1.61
C GLN A 92 17.06 -1.55 2.76
N THR A 93 16.46 -1.98 3.87
CA THR A 93 17.14 -2.88 4.80
C THR A 93 17.39 -4.20 4.06
N PRO A 94 18.64 -4.62 3.81
CA PRO A 94 18.88 -5.88 3.14
C PRO A 94 18.38 -7.02 4.02
N ILE A 95 17.54 -7.89 3.47
CA ILE A 95 17.15 -9.17 4.09
C ILE A 95 18.33 -10.14 3.98
N GLY A 96 19.41 -9.82 4.70
CA GLY A 96 20.69 -10.53 4.71
C GLY A 96 21.16 -10.93 6.11
N LEU A 97 20.70 -10.23 7.17
CA LEU A 97 21.05 -10.53 8.56
C LEU A 97 20.30 -11.75 9.17
N ALA A 98 19.55 -12.51 8.36
CA ALA A 98 18.77 -13.67 8.80
C ALA A 98 19.00 -14.94 7.97
N HIS A 99 19.88 -14.90 6.96
CA HIS A 99 20.03 -15.99 5.98
C HIS A 99 21.48 -16.38 5.66
N ASP A 100 22.46 -15.96 6.46
CA ASP A 100 23.83 -16.47 6.36
C ASP A 100 24.04 -17.69 7.28
N ARG A 101 24.74 -18.71 6.79
CA ARG A 101 24.81 -20.07 7.36
C ARG A 101 25.98 -20.23 8.33
N ALA A 102 26.04 -19.42 9.39
CA ALA A 102 27.21 -19.34 10.29
C ALA A 102 27.01 -19.85 11.73
N PHE A 103 25.79 -20.25 12.14
CA PHE A 103 25.48 -20.66 13.53
C PHE A 103 25.10 -22.16 13.69
N ALA A 104 25.38 -22.99 12.68
CA ALA A 104 25.03 -24.43 12.67
C ALA A 104 26.22 -25.38 12.89
N GLN A 105 27.38 -24.85 13.32
CA GLN A 105 28.48 -25.62 13.90
C GLN A 105 28.90 -24.96 15.22
N PHE A 106 28.29 -25.42 16.31
CA PHE A 106 28.99 -25.47 17.58
C PHE A 106 29.74 -26.79 17.58
N ASP A 107 31.07 -26.73 17.63
CA ASP A 107 31.91 -27.92 17.57
C ASP A 107 31.72 -28.83 18.79
N GLU A 108 32.10 -30.08 18.54
CA GLU A 108 32.18 -31.21 19.45
C GLU A 108 32.98 -30.87 20.74
N PHE A 109 32.27 -30.64 21.84
CA PHE A 109 32.87 -30.51 23.18
C PHE A 109 32.88 -31.85 23.90
N ASP A 110 33.99 -32.59 23.77
CA ASP A 110 34.33 -33.71 24.66
C ASP A 110 34.50 -33.22 26.11
N TYR A 111 33.83 -33.89 27.06
CA TYR A 111 33.99 -33.75 28.52
C TYR A 111 33.57 -35.03 29.27
#